data_AF-A0A6C0LJX6-F1
#
_entry.id   AF-A0A6C0LJX6-F1
#
_cell.length_a   1.000
_cell.length_b   1.000
_cell.length_c   1.000
_cell.angle_alpha   90.00
_cell.angle_beta   90.00
_cell.angle_gamma   90.00
#
_symmetry.space_group_name_H-M   'P 1'
#
loop_
_entity.id
_entity.type
_entity.pdbx_description
1 polymer ?
#
loop_
_entity_poly.entity_id
_entity_poly.type
_entity_poly.pdbx_seq_one_letter_code
_entity_poly.pdbx_strand_id
1 'polypeptide(L)'
;MNASIASSKKNAYHIFTNVEFSGVVDITHLGFDYIYDYHLFIRYGDKVYMEVKGIGDVVISLSELQKNEDWKYWKYYYDLSIMLTDDKHLVVNELRFSSEYCDYILYDTARYWWIDTSYIVGDMKSKKLRRYGDKGVRDTYDKTAYYKINPYDLENMDYTSLEDLEVFRANYMSSSIVEEFEMKCVAYDNLVSDRQIKEAE
;
A
#
# COMPACT_ATOMS: atom_id res chain seq x y z
N MET A 1 5.71 -20.37 -4.05
CA MET A 1 6.57 -19.23 -3.64
C MET A 1 7.58 -19.69 -2.59
N ASN A 2 8.82 -19.18 -2.62
CA ASN A 2 9.89 -19.61 -1.71
C ASN A 2 10.22 -18.48 -0.72
N ALA A 3 10.19 -18.79 0.58
CA ALA A 3 10.57 -17.85 1.63
C ALA A 3 11.41 -18.52 2.71
N SER A 4 12.35 -17.78 3.27
CA SER A 4 12.96 -18.11 4.55
C SER A 4 12.08 -17.60 5.68
N ILE A 5 11.86 -18.41 6.72
CA ILE A 5 10.93 -18.07 7.80
C ILE A 5 11.69 -18.05 9.14
N ALA A 6 11.65 -16.91 9.81
CA ALA A 6 12.03 -16.77 11.21
C ALA A 6 10.77 -16.53 12.04
N SER A 7 10.62 -17.16 13.19
CA SER A 7 9.41 -17.01 14.01
C SER A 7 9.73 -16.56 15.43
N SER A 8 8.78 -15.84 16.01
CA SER A 8 8.73 -15.41 17.40
C SER A 8 7.42 -15.91 18.03
N LYS A 9 7.15 -15.54 19.29
CA LYS A 9 5.89 -15.92 19.97
C LYS A 9 4.64 -15.27 19.37
N LYS A 10 4.77 -14.11 18.73
CA LYS A 10 3.64 -13.33 18.18
C LYS A 10 3.65 -13.30 16.66
N ASN A 11 4.83 -13.28 16.04
CA ASN A 11 5.00 -13.02 14.61
C ASN A 11 5.85 -14.09 13.93
N ALA A 12 5.55 -14.39 12.66
CA ALA A 12 6.45 -15.05 11.72
C ALA A 12 6.90 -14.05 10.65
N TYR A 13 8.20 -14.00 10.38
CA TYR A 13 8.86 -13.11 9.44
C TYR A 13 9.22 -13.93 8.20
N HIS A 14 8.63 -13.57 7.06
CA HIS A 14 8.79 -14.28 5.80
C HIS A 14 9.63 -13.42 4.84
N ILE A 15 10.81 -13.89 4.49
CA ILE A 15 11.72 -13.22 3.55
C ILE A 15 11.69 -13.98 2.23
N PHE A 16 11.13 -13.36 1.20
CA PHE A 16 10.98 -13.93 -0.14
C PHE A 16 12.10 -13.49 -1.08
N THR A 17 12.50 -14.36 -2.01
CA THR A 17 13.50 -13.99 -3.04
C THR A 17 12.88 -13.67 -4.39
N ASN A 18 11.58 -13.97 -4.56
CA ASN A 18 10.88 -13.87 -5.84
C ASN A 18 9.50 -13.18 -5.72
N VAL A 19 9.25 -12.54 -4.58
CA VAL A 19 8.04 -11.75 -4.32
C VAL A 19 8.47 -10.37 -3.85
N GLU A 20 7.78 -9.35 -4.36
CA GLU A 20 7.92 -7.97 -3.90
C GLU A 20 6.60 -7.52 -3.27
N PHE A 21 6.67 -7.01 -2.05
CA PHE A 21 5.58 -6.40 -1.33
C PHE A 21 5.80 -4.90 -1.32
N SER A 22 4.73 -4.14 -1.55
CA SER A 22 4.78 -2.70 -1.40
C SER A 22 3.41 -2.11 -1.10
N GLY A 23 3.40 -0.91 -0.54
CA GLY A 23 2.15 -0.18 -0.32
C GLY A 23 2.36 1.32 -0.16
N VAL A 24 1.31 2.08 -0.43
CA VAL A 24 1.16 3.48 -0.03
C VAL A 24 -0.01 3.55 0.92
N VAL A 25 0.19 4.18 2.08
CA VAL A 25 -0.91 4.52 3.00
C VAL A 25 -0.91 6.02 3.21
N ASP A 26 -2.00 6.66 2.83
CA ASP A 26 -2.19 8.11 2.95
C ASP A 26 -3.25 8.39 4.01
N ILE A 27 -2.86 9.17 5.02
CA ILE A 27 -3.71 9.67 6.09
C ILE A 27 -3.82 11.18 5.90
N THR A 28 -4.89 11.61 5.27
CA THR A 28 -5.14 13.01 4.94
C THR A 28 -6.10 13.63 5.97
N HIS A 29 -5.66 14.69 6.64
CA HIS A 29 -6.47 15.43 7.60
C HIS A 29 -7.34 16.50 6.91
N LEU A 30 -8.65 16.40 7.11
CA LEU A 30 -9.68 17.34 6.64
C LEU A 30 -10.29 18.13 7.80
N GLY A 31 -9.45 18.81 8.56
CA GLY A 31 -9.91 19.72 9.62
C GLY A 31 -10.23 19.03 10.95
N PHE A 32 -11.33 18.28 11.04
CA PHE A 32 -11.66 17.45 12.23
C PHE A 32 -11.77 15.96 11.88
N ASP A 33 -11.79 15.62 10.59
CA ASP A 33 -11.88 14.25 10.09
C ASP A 33 -10.55 13.82 9.46
N TYR A 34 -10.34 12.50 9.42
CA TYR A 34 -9.23 11.87 8.72
C TYR A 34 -9.78 11.04 7.58
N ILE A 35 -9.29 11.28 6.37
CA ILE A 35 -9.43 10.37 5.24
C ILE A 35 -8.22 9.45 5.26
N TYR A 36 -8.49 8.16 5.10
CA TYR A 36 -7.45 7.16 4.97
C TYR A 36 -7.64 6.48 3.65
N ASP A 37 -6.59 6.46 2.84
CA ASP A 37 -6.51 5.76 1.57
C ASP A 37 -5.30 4.83 1.57
N TYR A 38 -5.39 3.76 0.80
CA TYR A 38 -4.25 2.91 0.55
C TYR A 38 -4.28 2.30 -0.85
N HIS A 39 -3.07 2.03 -1.34
CA HIS A 39 -2.79 1.20 -2.50
C HIS A 39 -1.75 0.16 -2.09
N LEU A 40 -2.16 -1.10 -2.02
CA LEU A 40 -1.29 -2.20 -1.60
C LEU A 40 -1.02 -3.12 -2.78
N PHE A 41 0.21 -3.56 -2.91
CA PHE A 41 0.67 -4.38 -4.03
C PHE A 41 1.45 -5.60 -3.55
N ILE A 42 1.23 -6.74 -4.20
CA ILE A 42 2.10 -7.91 -4.10
C ILE A 42 2.45 -8.35 -5.53
N ARG A 43 3.72 -8.41 -5.86
CA ARG A 43 4.19 -8.87 -7.16
C ARG A 43 4.89 -10.23 -7.05
N TYR A 44 4.47 -11.17 -7.89
CA TYR A 44 5.09 -12.47 -8.07
C TYR A 44 5.32 -12.73 -9.57
N GLY A 45 6.56 -12.59 -10.02
CA GLY A 45 6.88 -12.66 -11.46
C GLY A 45 6.17 -11.54 -12.24
N ASP A 46 5.32 -11.94 -13.18
CA ASP A 46 4.46 -11.03 -13.95
C ASP A 46 3.11 -10.75 -13.26
N LYS A 47 2.72 -11.53 -12.25
CA LYS A 47 1.43 -11.36 -11.57
C LYS A 47 1.52 -10.29 -10.49
N VAL A 48 0.58 -9.36 -10.49
CA VAL A 48 0.47 -8.29 -9.49
C VAL A 48 -0.91 -8.31 -8.88
N TYR A 49 -0.97 -8.56 -7.58
CA TYR A 49 -2.12 -8.23 -6.75
C TYR A 49 -2.10 -6.74 -6.46
N MET A 50 -3.24 -6.07 -6.63
CA MET A 50 -3.45 -4.68 -6.26
C MET A 50 -4.74 -4.58 -5.45
N GLU A 51 -4.65 -3.97 -4.28
CA GLU A 51 -5.80 -3.64 -3.43
C GLU A 51 -5.87 -2.13 -3.23
N VAL A 52 -7.05 -1.55 -3.42
CA VAL A 52 -7.29 -0.12 -3.23
C VAL A 52 -8.50 0.09 -2.33
N LYS A 53 -8.32 0.89 -1.27
CA LYS A 53 -9.37 1.15 -0.29
C LYS A 53 -10.62 1.72 -0.97
N GLY A 54 -11.78 1.17 -0.62
CA GLY A 54 -13.08 1.60 -1.15
C GLY A 54 -13.33 1.23 -2.62
N ILE A 55 -12.36 0.64 -3.32
CA ILE A 55 -12.51 0.21 -4.72
C ILE A 55 -12.58 -1.31 -4.83
N GLY A 56 -11.69 -2.04 -4.14
CA GLY A 56 -11.63 -3.50 -4.15
C GLY A 56 -10.22 -4.04 -4.38
N ASP A 57 -10.14 -5.23 -4.96
CA ASP A 57 -8.88 -5.90 -5.29
C ASP A 57 -8.91 -6.58 -6.67
N VAL A 58 -7.74 -6.62 -7.32
CA VAL A 58 -7.54 -7.25 -8.63
C VAL A 58 -6.20 -7.96 -8.70
N VAL A 59 -6.10 -8.92 -9.61
CA VAL A 59 -4.88 -9.62 -10.00
C VAL A 59 -4.66 -9.39 -11.49
N ILE A 60 -3.62 -8.63 -11.82
CA ILE A 60 -3.30 -8.22 -13.20
C ILE A 60 -1.86 -8.58 -13.56
N SER A 61 -1.48 -8.49 -14.83
CA SER A 61 -0.09 -8.57 -15.22
C SER A 61 0.65 -7.27 -14.91
N LEU A 62 1.97 -7.33 -14.75
CA LEU A 62 2.81 -6.16 -14.63
C LEU A 62 2.72 -5.30 -15.90
N SER A 63 2.62 -5.94 -17.06
CA SER A 63 2.41 -5.26 -18.33
C SER A 63 1.09 -4.48 -18.38
N GLU A 64 0.01 -5.00 -17.79
CA GLU A 64 -1.27 -4.30 -17.67
C GLU A 64 -1.16 -3.09 -16.74
N LEU A 65 -0.54 -3.28 -15.58
CA LEU A 65 -0.31 -2.22 -14.58
C LEU A 65 0.51 -1.04 -15.14
N GLN A 66 1.41 -1.30 -16.08
CA GLN A 66 2.35 -0.32 -16.64
C GLN A 66 1.81 0.39 -17.91
N LYS A 67 0.53 0.20 -18.29
CA LYS A 67 -0.07 0.90 -19.44
C LYS A 67 -0.27 2.40 -19.15
N ASN A 68 0.15 3.25 -20.09
CA ASN A 68 0.39 4.68 -19.81
C ASN A 68 -0.79 5.64 -19.98
N GLU A 69 -1.81 5.36 -20.80
CA GLU A 69 -2.85 6.37 -21.07
C GLU A 69 -4.06 6.25 -20.14
N ASP A 70 -4.66 5.07 -20.02
CA ASP A 70 -5.88 4.89 -19.20
C ASP A 70 -5.60 4.48 -17.74
N TRP A 71 -4.35 4.13 -17.41
CA TRP A 71 -3.97 3.53 -16.12
C TRP A 71 -2.82 4.26 -15.42
N LYS A 72 -2.56 5.52 -15.81
CA LYS A 72 -1.42 6.32 -15.29
C LYS A 72 -1.34 6.37 -13.77
N TYR A 73 -2.49 6.39 -13.09
CA TYR A 73 -2.57 6.45 -11.63
C TYR A 73 -2.07 5.17 -10.98
N TRP A 74 -2.41 4.00 -11.53
CA TRP A 74 -2.02 2.72 -10.93
C TRP A 74 -0.52 2.50 -11.04
N LYS A 75 0.03 2.80 -12.23
CA LYS A 75 1.48 2.83 -12.45
C LYS A 75 2.15 3.77 -11.45
N TYR A 76 1.63 4.98 -11.31
CA TYR A 76 2.19 5.97 -10.38
C TYR A 76 2.20 5.45 -8.94
N TYR A 77 1.07 4.96 -8.43
CA TYR A 77 0.99 4.44 -7.06
C TYR A 77 1.84 3.18 -6.86
N TYR A 78 1.96 2.34 -7.87
CA TYR A 78 2.88 1.21 -7.85
C TYR A 78 4.33 1.69 -7.70
N ASP A 79 4.80 2.57 -8.59
CA ASP A 79 6.17 3.10 -8.55
C ASP A 79 6.44 3.83 -7.21
N LEU A 80 5.47 4.62 -6.73
CA LEU A 80 5.53 5.27 -5.42
C LEU A 80 5.63 4.26 -4.28
N SER A 81 4.81 3.21 -4.28
CA SER A 81 4.83 2.18 -3.24
C SER A 81 6.21 1.50 -3.13
N ILE A 82 6.86 1.28 -4.27
CA ILE A 82 8.19 0.71 -4.38
C ILE A 82 9.24 1.67 -3.81
N MET A 83 9.05 2.98 -3.89
CA MET A 83 9.99 3.94 -3.28
C MET A 83 9.74 4.14 -1.77
N LEU A 84 8.55 3.84 -1.28
CA LEU A 84 8.13 4.09 0.10
C LEU A 84 8.24 2.88 1.03
N THR A 85 8.26 1.68 0.48
CA THR A 85 8.37 0.44 1.26
C THR A 85 9.83 0.16 1.62
N ASP A 86 10.10 -0.09 2.90
CA ASP A 86 11.47 -0.19 3.43
C ASP A 86 12.16 -1.50 3.04
N ASP A 87 11.49 -2.65 3.25
CA ASP A 87 11.95 -3.96 2.77
C ASP A 87 10.83 -4.66 1.99
N LYS A 88 10.98 -4.70 0.66
CA LYS A 88 9.99 -5.28 -0.26
C LYS A 88 9.98 -6.80 -0.25
N HIS A 89 10.95 -7.43 0.37
CA HIS A 89 11.07 -8.88 0.39
C HIS A 89 10.59 -9.46 1.72
N LEU A 90 10.34 -8.62 2.72
CA LEU A 90 9.85 -8.99 4.04
C LEU A 90 8.34 -8.76 4.15
N VAL A 91 7.61 -9.79 4.55
CA VAL A 91 6.24 -9.68 5.05
C VAL A 91 6.14 -10.40 6.39
N VAL A 92 5.34 -9.87 7.29
CA VAL A 92 5.17 -10.40 8.64
C VAL A 92 3.76 -10.97 8.79
N ASN A 93 3.67 -12.17 9.33
CA ASN A 93 2.42 -12.83 9.71
C ASN A 93 2.23 -12.73 11.22
N GLU A 94 1.10 -12.16 11.65
CA GLU A 94 0.67 -12.17 13.05
C GLU A 94 0.03 -13.52 13.43
N LEU A 95 0.81 -14.37 14.10
CA LEU A 95 0.41 -15.73 14.49
C LEU A 95 -0.65 -15.76 15.61
N ARG A 96 -0.75 -14.67 16.37
CA ARG A 96 -1.83 -14.44 17.30
C ARG A 96 -2.48 -13.14 16.89
N PHE A 97 -3.72 -13.23 16.41
CA PHE A 97 -4.56 -12.05 16.23
C PHE A 97 -4.62 -11.31 17.55
N SER A 98 -3.82 -10.27 17.71
CA SER A 98 -3.95 -9.44 18.89
C SER A 98 -5.11 -8.51 18.60
N SER A 99 -6.20 -8.70 19.33
CA SER A 99 -7.33 -7.76 19.34
C SER A 99 -6.94 -6.35 19.80
N GLU A 100 -5.66 -6.12 20.10
CA GLU A 100 -5.05 -4.84 20.43
C GLU A 100 -4.91 -3.92 19.20
N TYR A 101 -4.97 -4.47 17.97
CA TYR A 101 -4.67 -3.75 16.71
C TYR A 101 -5.71 -3.89 15.60
N CYS A 102 -6.99 -4.11 15.94
CA CYS A 102 -8.03 -3.90 14.94
C CYS A 102 -8.10 -2.42 14.58
N ASP A 103 -7.32 -1.99 13.59
CA ASP A 103 -7.43 -0.66 13.00
C ASP A 103 -8.66 -0.64 12.10
N TYR A 104 -9.84 -0.75 12.72
CA TYR A 104 -11.16 -0.79 12.07
C TYR A 104 -11.41 0.45 11.20
N ILE A 105 -10.60 1.49 11.40
CA ILE A 105 -10.59 2.72 10.61
C ILE A 105 -9.98 2.47 9.22
N LEU A 106 -8.98 1.59 9.12
CA LEU A 106 -8.33 1.21 7.87
C LEU A 106 -9.01 0.02 7.20
N TYR A 107 -9.35 -1.02 7.97
CA TYR A 107 -9.79 -2.30 7.43
C TYR A 107 -11.14 -2.74 7.99
N ASP A 108 -11.97 -3.29 7.11
CA ASP A 108 -13.31 -3.83 7.41
C ASP A 108 -13.29 -5.25 7.97
N THR A 109 -12.13 -5.92 7.89
CA THR A 109 -11.94 -7.35 8.16
C THR A 109 -10.63 -7.59 8.89
N ALA A 110 -10.56 -8.69 9.62
CA ALA A 110 -9.34 -9.14 10.28
C ALA A 110 -8.26 -9.49 9.24
N ARG A 111 -7.05 -8.95 9.41
CA ARG A 111 -5.91 -9.19 8.54
C ARG A 111 -4.68 -9.59 9.36
N TYR A 112 -3.79 -10.36 8.73
CA TYR A 112 -2.69 -11.04 9.43
C TYR A 112 -1.33 -10.80 8.80
N TRP A 113 -1.29 -10.31 7.55
CA TRP A 113 -0.07 -10.17 6.77
C TRP A 113 0.23 -8.71 6.56
N TRP A 114 1.34 -8.22 7.09
CA TRP A 114 1.69 -6.80 7.01
C TRP A 114 3.10 -6.53 6.53
N ILE A 115 3.27 -5.32 6.01
CA ILE A 115 4.57 -4.75 5.62
C ILE A 115 4.85 -3.42 6.32
N ASP A 116 6.13 -3.13 6.45
CA ASP A 116 6.60 -1.81 6.88
C ASP A 116 6.69 -0.89 5.65
N THR A 117 5.74 0.03 5.56
CA THR A 117 5.72 1.06 4.52
C THR A 117 5.55 2.44 5.13
N SER A 118 6.06 3.45 4.43
CA SER A 118 5.93 4.84 4.83
C SER A 118 4.46 5.27 4.79
N TYR A 119 3.94 5.68 5.94
CA TYR A 119 2.66 6.38 6.03
C TYR A 119 2.87 7.85 5.67
N ILE A 120 2.06 8.33 4.75
CA ILE A 120 2.02 9.73 4.35
C ILE A 120 0.93 10.39 5.17
N VAL A 121 1.30 11.43 5.91
CA VAL A 121 0.35 12.22 6.70
C VAL A 121 0.21 13.59 6.06
N GLY A 122 -0.97 13.87 5.55
CA GLY A 122 -1.30 15.11 4.88
C GLY A 122 -2.13 16.06 5.72
N ASP A 123 -1.86 17.36 5.59
CA ASP A 123 -2.79 18.41 6.00
C ASP A 123 -3.24 19.19 4.76
N MET A 124 -4.52 19.03 4.42
CA MET A 124 -5.11 19.66 3.23
C MET A 124 -5.19 21.18 3.34
N LYS A 125 -5.22 21.74 4.57
CA LYS A 125 -5.21 23.19 4.76
C LYS A 125 -3.84 23.78 4.44
N SER A 126 -2.77 23.11 4.85
CA SER A 126 -1.40 23.57 4.59
C SER A 126 -0.81 23.04 3.29
N LYS A 127 -1.47 22.08 2.63
CA LYS A 127 -1.00 21.34 1.44
C LYS A 127 0.40 20.73 1.65
N LYS A 128 0.71 20.37 2.89
CA LYS A 128 1.97 19.73 3.26
C LYS A 128 1.69 18.27 3.56
N LEU A 129 2.39 17.40 2.86
CA LEU A 129 2.52 16.00 3.23
C LEU A 129 3.81 15.82 4.01
N ARG A 130 3.80 14.92 4.98
CA ARG A 130 4.97 14.53 5.79
C ARG A 130 4.97 13.03 5.96
N ARG A 131 6.13 12.45 6.27
CA ARG A 131 6.17 11.04 6.68
C ARG A 131 5.73 10.94 8.14
N TYR A 132 4.96 9.91 8.46
CA TYR A 132 4.76 9.52 9.85
C TYR A 132 6.12 9.29 10.53
N GLY A 133 6.33 9.85 11.71
CA GLY A 133 7.61 9.81 12.43
C GLY A 133 8.53 11.01 12.16
N ASP A 134 8.24 11.88 11.19
CA ASP A 134 8.90 13.17 11.07
C ASP A 134 8.63 14.04 12.31
N LYS A 135 9.56 14.95 12.63
CA LYS A 135 9.47 15.82 13.81
C LYS A 135 8.15 16.60 13.84
N GLY A 136 7.29 16.27 14.79
CA GLY A 136 5.99 16.91 14.99
C GLY A 136 4.78 16.16 14.41
N VAL A 137 4.98 14.98 13.81
CA VAL A 137 3.90 14.05 13.43
C VAL A 137 3.86 12.93 14.48
N ARG A 138 2.97 13.05 15.46
CA ARG A 138 2.78 12.06 16.54
C ARG A 138 1.30 11.76 16.68
N ASP A 139 0.85 10.72 15.99
CA ASP A 139 -0.44 10.08 16.27
C ASP A 139 -0.27 8.58 16.54
N THR A 140 -1.28 8.02 17.20
CA THR A 140 -1.39 6.76 17.93
C THR A 140 -1.37 5.46 17.09
N TYR A 141 -0.92 5.48 15.84
CA TYR A 141 -1.10 4.36 14.92
C TYR A 141 0.11 3.43 14.90
N ASP A 142 -0.11 2.16 15.25
CA ASP A 142 0.91 1.11 15.16
C ASP A 142 1.02 0.56 13.71
N LYS A 143 1.76 1.33 12.90
CA LYS A 143 2.85 0.94 11.98
C LYS A 143 2.73 -0.33 11.12
N THR A 144 1.60 -0.66 10.50
CA THR A 144 1.55 -1.89 9.69
C THR A 144 0.47 -1.80 8.60
N ALA A 145 0.88 -1.90 7.33
CA ALA A 145 -0.07 -1.97 6.22
C ALA A 145 -0.39 -3.44 5.94
N TYR A 146 -1.65 -3.83 6.13
CA TYR A 146 -2.09 -5.22 6.05
C TYR A 146 -2.74 -5.58 4.72
N TYR A 147 -2.29 -6.68 4.14
CA TYR A 147 -2.93 -7.32 3.00
C TYR A 147 -4.17 -8.09 3.41
N LYS A 148 -5.19 -8.06 2.54
CA LYS A 148 -6.40 -8.88 2.66
C LYS A 148 -6.13 -10.37 2.43
N ILE A 149 -5.16 -10.70 1.58
CA ILE A 149 -4.85 -12.07 1.17
C ILE A 149 -3.64 -12.64 1.92
N ASN A 150 -3.56 -13.98 1.96
CA ASN A 150 -2.31 -14.66 2.27
C ASN A 150 -1.38 -14.58 1.04
N PRO A 151 -0.15 -14.04 1.15
CA PRO A 151 0.78 -13.91 0.05
C PRO A 151 1.02 -15.19 -0.75
N TYR A 152 1.03 -16.34 -0.07
CA TYR A 152 1.28 -17.64 -0.70
C TYR A 152 0.20 -18.05 -1.70
N ASP A 153 -1.01 -17.49 -1.60
CA ASP A 153 -2.13 -17.84 -2.46
C ASP A 153 -2.01 -17.19 -3.85
N LEU A 154 -1.30 -16.06 -3.96
CA LEU A 154 -1.19 -15.26 -5.18
C LEU A 154 -0.68 -16.07 -6.38
N GLU A 155 0.23 -17.03 -6.17
CA GLU A 155 0.75 -17.89 -7.22
C GLU A 155 -0.38 -18.63 -7.97
N ASN A 156 -1.41 -19.05 -7.23
CA ASN A 156 -2.52 -19.83 -7.75
C ASN A 156 -3.79 -19.02 -8.02
N MET A 157 -3.81 -17.72 -7.72
CA MET A 157 -4.96 -16.86 -8.04
C MET A 157 -5.09 -16.66 -9.54
N ASP A 158 -6.30 -16.73 -10.06
CA ASP A 158 -6.58 -16.37 -11.46
C ASP A 158 -6.39 -14.86 -11.67
N TYR A 159 -6.06 -14.49 -12.91
CA TYR A 159 -6.12 -13.08 -13.30
C TYR A 159 -7.58 -12.61 -13.26
N THR A 160 -7.78 -11.36 -12.85
CA THR A 160 -9.09 -10.70 -12.89
C THR A 160 -9.62 -10.72 -14.33
N SER A 161 -10.90 -11.07 -14.48
CA SER A 161 -11.56 -11.06 -15.79
C SER A 161 -11.57 -9.65 -16.38
N LEU A 162 -11.65 -9.52 -17.70
CA LEU A 162 -11.71 -8.20 -18.33
C LEU A 162 -12.93 -7.40 -17.83
N GLU A 163 -14.08 -8.04 -17.67
CA GLU A 163 -15.31 -7.40 -17.18
C GLU A 163 -15.12 -6.85 -15.76
N ASP A 164 -14.58 -7.66 -14.84
CA ASP A 164 -14.33 -7.23 -13.46
C ASP A 164 -13.26 -6.15 -13.38
N LEU A 165 -12.24 -6.22 -14.24
CA LEU A 165 -11.18 -5.21 -14.31
C LEU A 165 -11.73 -3.86 -14.80
N GLU A 166 -12.65 -3.87 -15.76
CA GLU A 166 -13.34 -2.67 -16.25
C GLU A 166 -14.23 -2.05 -15.17
N VAL A 167 -14.95 -2.87 -14.39
CA VAL A 167 -15.72 -2.41 -13.22
C VAL A 167 -14.81 -1.79 -12.17
N PHE A 168 -13.71 -2.46 -11.83
CA PHE A 168 -12.71 -1.93 -10.90
C PHE A 168 -12.16 -0.58 -11.39
N ARG A 169 -11.85 -0.47 -12.70
CA ARG A 169 -11.38 0.79 -13.29
C ARG A 169 -12.43 1.89 -13.21
N ALA A 170 -13.68 1.61 -13.55
CA ALA A 170 -14.76 2.60 -13.49
C ALA A 170 -14.96 3.13 -12.06
N ASN A 171 -14.93 2.24 -11.07
CA ASN A 171 -14.98 2.61 -9.65
C ASN A 171 -13.75 3.45 -9.25
N TYR A 172 -12.55 3.05 -9.68
CA TYR A 172 -11.33 3.80 -9.41
C TYR A 172 -11.41 5.23 -9.99
N MET A 173 -11.83 5.36 -11.24
CA MET A 173 -11.90 6.64 -11.96
C MET A 173 -12.98 7.58 -11.46
N SER A 174 -13.99 7.06 -10.75
CA SER A 174 -15.06 7.83 -10.11
C SER A 174 -14.76 8.15 -8.64
N SER A 175 -13.61 7.73 -8.12
CA SER A 175 -13.23 7.95 -6.73
C SER A 175 -12.53 9.30 -6.53
N SER A 176 -12.61 9.82 -5.30
CA SER A 176 -11.88 11.02 -4.89
C SER A 176 -10.36 10.90 -5.02
N ILE A 177 -9.81 9.67 -5.08
CA ILE A 177 -8.38 9.41 -5.29
C ILE A 177 -7.90 10.09 -6.58
N VAL A 178 -8.70 10.02 -7.65
CA VAL A 178 -8.36 10.62 -8.94
C VAL A 178 -8.52 12.14 -8.90
N GLU A 179 -9.56 12.64 -8.25
CA GLU A 179 -9.78 14.09 -8.09
C GLU A 179 -8.65 14.77 -7.30
N GLU A 180 -8.14 14.10 -6.27
CA GLU A 180 -7.09 14.62 -5.39
C GLU A 180 -5.67 14.37 -5.93
N PHE A 181 -5.52 13.52 -6.94
CA PHE A 181 -4.22 13.06 -7.43
C PHE A 181 -3.27 14.20 -7.78
N GLU A 182 -3.72 15.17 -8.59
CA GLU A 182 -2.88 16.28 -9.07
C GLU A 182 -2.37 17.16 -7.93
N MET A 183 -3.10 17.23 -6.81
CA MET A 183 -2.67 17.96 -5.62
C MET A 183 -1.68 17.16 -4.79
N LYS A 184 -1.87 15.83 -4.71
CA LYS A 184 -1.06 14.94 -3.87
C LYS A 184 0.24 14.52 -4.55
N CYS A 185 0.26 14.37 -5.87
CA CYS A 185 1.42 13.85 -6.62
C CYS A 185 2.69 14.70 -6.41
N VAL A 186 2.59 16.03 -6.50
CA VAL A 186 3.70 16.94 -6.25
C VAL A 186 4.28 16.75 -4.84
N ALA A 187 3.40 16.54 -3.86
CA ALA A 187 3.83 16.37 -2.48
C ALA A 187 4.42 14.97 -2.22
N TYR A 188 3.95 13.94 -2.93
CA TYR A 188 4.57 12.62 -2.95
C TYR A 188 5.97 12.65 -3.57
N ASP A 189 6.15 13.33 -4.69
CA ASP A 189 7.45 13.45 -5.37
C ASP A 189 8.49 14.14 -4.47
N ASN A 190 8.08 15.19 -3.76
CA ASN A 190 8.94 15.85 -2.77
C ASN A 190 9.32 14.91 -1.62
N LEU A 191 8.37 14.11 -1.12
CA LEU A 191 8.62 13.17 -0.03
C LEU A 191 9.61 12.06 -0.43
N VAL A 192 9.49 11.55 -1.65
CA VAL A 192 10.45 10.58 -2.22
C VAL A 192 11.83 11.22 -2.35
N SER A 193 11.90 12.45 -2.87
CA SER A 193 13.16 13.17 -3.06
C SER A 193 13.88 13.41 -1.72
N ASP A 194 13.15 13.85 -0.70
CA ASP A 194 13.68 14.07 0.65
C ASP A 194 14.22 12.77 1.27
N ARG A 195 13.57 11.64 1.01
CA ARG A 195 14.02 10.32 1.47
C ARG A 195 15.34 9.93 0.82
N GLN A 196 15.43 10.06 -0.50
CA GLN A 196 16.65 9.73 -1.26
C GLN A 196 17.85 10.57 -0.82
N ILE A 197 17.62 11.85 -0.48
CA ILE A 197 18.67 12.72 0.08
C ILE A 197 19.15 12.21 1.44
N LYS A 198 18.21 11.90 2.37
CA LYS A 198 18.56 11.39 3.70
C LYS A 198 19.28 10.04 3.69
N GLU A 199 18.98 9.17 2.72
CA GLU A 199 19.64 7.87 2.57
C GLU A 199 21.06 7.98 1.97
N ALA A 200 21.39 9.12 1.34
CA ALA A 200 22.70 9.38 0.74
C ALA A 200 23.70 10.06 1.69
N GLU A 201 23.24 10.59 2.83
CA GLU A 201 24.04 11.23 3.89
C GLU A 201 24.58 10.23 4.92
#